data_AF-A0A357BS26-F1
#
_entry.id   AF-A0A357BS26-F1
#
_cell.length_a   1.000
_cell.length_b   1.000
_cell.length_c   1.000
_cell.angle_alpha   90.00
_cell.angle_beta   90.00
_cell.angle_gamma   90.00
#
_symmetry.space_group_name_H-M   'P 1'
#
loop_
_entity.id
_entity.type
_entity.pdbx_description
1 polymer ?
#
loop_
_entity_poly.entity_id
_entity_poly.type
_entity_poly.pdbx_seq_one_letter_code
_entity_poly.pdbx_strand_id
1 'polypeptide(L)'
;MNEKKLISIPRVESRAPNKNTIEWEIPEKVSLCLMLVERIGYTFLAKVNVKKKHWWNSSHNTFTTSSINPMEAVMKVSDFLEQHGYYIDSNTVEFGEIIGFGKE
;
A
#
# COMPACT_ATOMS: atom_id res chain seq x y z
N MET A 1 -10.25 25.43 -5.31
CA MET A 1 -10.20 23.97 -5.39
C MET A 1 -10.61 23.44 -4.03
N ASN A 2 -11.65 22.59 -3.94
CA ASN A 2 -11.96 21.93 -2.68
C ASN A 2 -10.80 20.98 -2.36
N GLU A 3 -10.03 21.27 -1.31
CA GLU A 3 -9.06 20.33 -0.77
C GLU A 3 -9.85 19.10 -0.30
N LYS A 4 -9.78 18.03 -1.08
CA LYS A 4 -10.41 16.76 -0.75
C LYS A 4 -9.66 16.24 0.48
N LYS A 5 -10.27 16.34 1.67
CA LYS A 5 -9.63 15.89 2.92
C LYS A 5 -9.44 14.37 2.86
N LEU A 6 -8.23 13.93 2.56
CA LEU A 6 -7.86 12.52 2.47
C LEU A 6 -7.75 11.90 3.87
N ILE A 7 -8.10 10.62 3.98
CA ILE A 7 -8.00 9.86 5.23
C ILE A 7 -6.65 9.14 5.27
N SER A 8 -5.87 9.39 6.33
CA SER A 8 -4.60 8.70 6.54
C SER A 8 -4.84 7.24 6.91
N ILE A 9 -4.11 6.33 6.26
CA ILE A 9 -4.10 4.91 6.59
C ILE A 9 -2.88 4.66 7.51
N PRO A 10 -3.09 4.24 8.76
CA PRO A 10 -2.00 4.00 9.69
C PRO A 10 -1.18 2.77 9.29
N ARG A 11 0.13 2.82 9.55
CA ARG A 11 1.02 1.65 9.43
C ARG A 11 0.63 0.62 10.49
N VAL A 12 0.64 -0.65 10.12
CA VAL A 12 0.40 -1.77 11.05
C VAL A 12 1.71 -2.08 11.75
N GLU A 13 1.69 -2.07 13.08
CA GLU A 13 2.80 -2.58 13.89
C GLU A 13 2.84 -4.11 13.75
N SER A 14 3.89 -4.64 13.11
CA SER A 14 4.00 -6.08 12.89
C SER A 14 4.11 -6.81 14.23
N ARG A 15 3.20 -7.76 14.48
CA ARG A 15 3.27 -8.69 15.62
C ARG A 15 4.22 -9.86 15.38
N ALA A 16 4.75 -9.99 14.17
CA ALA A 16 5.66 -11.06 13.76
C ALA A 16 7.03 -10.46 13.39
N PRO A 17 8.10 -10.74 14.15
CA PRO A 17 9.45 -10.42 13.71
C PRO A 17 9.74 -11.17 12.40
N ASN A 18 10.46 -10.54 11.47
CA ASN A 18 10.91 -11.09 10.17
C ASN A 18 9.92 -11.03 8.97
N LYS A 19 8.90 -10.18 9.00
CA LYS A 19 8.14 -9.88 7.77
C LYS A 19 8.92 -8.86 6.93
N ASN A 20 9.34 -9.24 5.72
CA ASN A 20 9.90 -8.33 4.71
C ASN A 20 8.81 -7.47 4.04
N THR A 21 7.79 -7.09 4.81
CA THR A 21 6.60 -6.39 4.34
C THR A 21 6.31 -5.19 5.24
N ILE A 22 5.91 -4.09 4.62
CA ILE A 22 5.34 -2.94 5.31
C ILE A 22 3.85 -2.93 5.01
N GLU A 23 3.02 -2.89 6.05
CA GLU A 23 1.58 -3.02 5.94
C GLU A 23 0.89 -1.76 6.48
N TRP A 24 -0.21 -1.37 5.84
CA TRP A 24 -1.10 -0.29 6.30
C TRP A 24 -2.54 -0.77 6.27
N GLU A 25 -3.33 -0.37 7.27
CA GLU A 25 -4.71 -0.82 7.36
C GLU A 25 -5.63 0.19 8.05
N ILE A 26 -6.84 0.34 7.49
CA ILE A 26 -8.01 0.76 8.26
C ILE A 26 -8.98 -0.42 8.21
N PRO A 27 -9.27 -1.07 9.36
CA PRO A 27 -10.10 -2.27 9.41
C PRO A 27 -11.39 -2.11 8.62
N GLU A 28 -11.71 -3.14 7.83
CA GLU A 28 -12.90 -3.22 6.98
C GLU A 28 -13.01 -2.16 5.86
N LYS A 29 -12.00 -1.29 5.69
CA LYS A 29 -12.03 -0.22 4.69
C LYS A 29 -10.91 -0.34 3.67
N VAL A 30 -9.68 -0.50 4.11
CA VAL A 30 -8.53 -0.53 3.21
C VAL A 30 -7.38 -1.30 3.84
N SER A 31 -6.71 -2.11 3.03
CA SER A 31 -5.51 -2.84 3.42
C SER A 31 -4.47 -2.69 2.31
N LEU A 32 -3.23 -2.40 2.69
CA LEU A 32 -2.09 -2.28 1.79
C LEU A 32 -0.91 -3.08 2.31
N CYS A 33 -0.10 -3.56 1.38
CA CYS A 33 1.18 -4.17 1.67
C CYS A 33 2.20 -3.72 0.62
N LEU A 34 3.37 -3.31 1.08
CA LEU A 34 4.59 -3.16 0.30
C LEU A 34 5.52 -4.32 0.63
N MET A 35 6.09 -4.94 -0.39
CA MET A 35 7.09 -6.00 -0.23
C MET A 35 8.15 -5.88 -1.32
N LEU A 36 9.37 -6.34 -1.07
CA LEU A 36 10.36 -6.56 -2.12
C LEU A 36 10.24 -8.00 -2.62
N VAL A 37 9.93 -8.16 -3.89
CA VAL A 37 9.87 -9.45 -4.57
C VAL A 37 11.12 -9.59 -5.44
N GLU A 38 11.87 -10.68 -5.25
CA GLU A 38 13.08 -10.94 -6.03
C GLU A 38 12.78 -10.87 -7.54
N ARG A 39 13.65 -10.19 -8.30
CA ARG A 39 13.55 -9.99 -9.77
C ARG A 39 12.39 -9.11 -10.26
N ILE A 40 11.41 -8.78 -9.41
CA ILE A 40 10.29 -7.87 -9.75
C ILE A 40 10.51 -6.48 -9.15
N GLY A 41 11.14 -6.40 -7.98
CA GLY A 41 11.36 -5.16 -7.24
C GLY A 41 10.30 -4.93 -6.16
N TYR A 42 10.09 -3.67 -5.80
CA TYR A 42 9.12 -3.26 -4.81
C TYR A 42 7.71 -3.38 -5.37
N THR A 43 6.90 -4.22 -4.74
CA THR A 43 5.52 -4.51 -5.13
C THR A 43 4.56 -3.98 -4.08
N PHE A 44 3.60 -3.17 -4.52
CA PHE A 44 2.44 -2.77 -3.72
C PHE A 44 1.23 -3.62 -4.10
N LEU A 45 0.54 -4.10 -3.08
CA LEU A 45 -0.80 -4.66 -3.17
C LEU A 45 -1.72 -3.77 -2.36
N ALA A 46 -2.81 -3.30 -2.95
CA ALA A 46 -3.81 -2.49 -2.27
C ALA A 46 -5.21 -3.07 -2.50
N LYS A 47 -6.02 -3.05 -1.45
CA LYS A 47 -7.44 -3.41 -1.48
C LYS A 47 -8.23 -2.32 -0.78
N VAL A 48 -9.19 -1.71 -1.47
CA VAL A 48 -10.12 -0.72 -0.92
C VAL A 48 -11.53 -1.30 -0.99
N ASN A 49 -12.19 -1.44 0.15
CA ASN A 49 -13.59 -1.83 0.20
C ASN A 49 -14.47 -0.65 -0.27
N VAL A 50 -15.39 -0.94 -1.19
CA VAL A 50 -16.30 0.02 -1.79
C VAL A 50 -17.75 -0.41 -1.54
N LYS A 51 -18.65 0.57 -1.44
CA LYS A 51 -20.08 0.29 -1.26
C LYS A 51 -20.59 -0.47 -2.50
N LYS A 52 -21.17 -1.65 -2.27
CA LYS A 52 -21.84 -2.39 -3.35
C LYS A 52 -22.96 -1.56 -3.93
N LYS A 53 -22.94 -1.37 -5.25
CA LYS A 53 -24.08 -0.82 -6.00
C LYS A 53 -25.16 -1.88 -6.22
N HIS A 54 -24.74 -3.13 -6.41
CA HIS A 54 -25.60 -4.29 -6.65
C HIS A 54 -25.04 -5.56 -5.98
N TRP A 55 -25.88 -6.58 -5.76
CA TRP A 55 -25.49 -7.79 -5.04
C TRP A 55 -24.37 -8.58 -5.73
N TRP A 56 -24.31 -8.54 -7.07
CA TRP A 56 -23.30 -9.20 -7.90
C TRP A 56 -21.98 -8.42 -8.03
N ASN A 57 -21.94 -7.14 -7.64
CA ASN A 57 -20.71 -6.36 -7.71
C ASN A 57 -19.76 -6.75 -6.58
N SER A 58 -18.47 -6.76 -6.88
CA SER A 58 -17.41 -6.82 -5.88
C SER A 58 -17.58 -5.68 -4.88
N SER A 59 -17.44 -5.97 -3.59
CA SER A 59 -17.41 -4.97 -2.51
C SER A 59 -16.02 -4.36 -2.31
N HIS A 60 -15.10 -4.56 -3.26
CA HIS A 60 -13.74 -4.05 -3.17
C HIS A 60 -13.10 -3.83 -4.53
N ASN A 61 -12.22 -2.83 -4.60
CA ASN A 61 -11.28 -2.59 -5.68
C ASN A 61 -9.89 -3.04 -5.24
N THR A 62 -9.15 -3.65 -6.15
CA THR A 62 -7.76 -4.07 -5.92
C THR A 62 -6.83 -3.37 -6.90
N PHE A 63 -5.63 -3.02 -6.44
CA PHE A 63 -4.58 -2.44 -7.26
C PHE A 63 -3.26 -3.13 -6.97
N THR A 64 -2.46 -3.30 -8.00
CA THR A 64 -1.13 -3.91 -7.92
C THR A 64 -0.19 -3.15 -8.81
N THR A 65 0.97 -2.78 -8.26
CA THR A 65 2.05 -2.14 -9.01
C THR A 65 3.37 -2.71 -8.54
N SER A 66 4.36 -2.68 -9.42
CA SER A 66 5.74 -3.04 -9.09
C SER A 66 6.71 -2.07 -9.77
N SER A 67 7.82 -1.77 -9.10
CA SER A 67 8.97 -1.09 -9.69
C SER A 67 10.25 -1.45 -8.96
N ILE A 68 11.37 -1.42 -9.68
CA ILE A 68 12.71 -1.49 -9.08
C ILE A 68 12.95 -0.25 -8.21
N ASN A 69 12.39 0.91 -8.59
CA ASN A 69 12.44 2.13 -7.80
C ASN A 69 11.26 2.17 -6.83
N PRO A 70 11.49 2.14 -5.51
CA PRO A 70 10.40 2.09 -4.55
C PRO A 70 9.53 3.36 -4.59
N MET A 71 10.08 4.53 -4.91
CA MET A 71 9.32 5.77 -5.01
C MET A 71 8.32 5.73 -6.17
N GLU A 72 8.65 5.06 -7.27
CA GLU A 72 7.72 4.90 -8.39
C GLU A 72 6.54 3.99 -8.01
N ALA A 73 6.80 2.93 -7.25
CA ALA A 73 5.76 2.07 -6.71
C ALA A 73 4.86 2.84 -5.72
N VAL A 74 5.45 3.70 -4.88
CA VAL A 74 4.72 4.59 -3.96
C VAL A 74 3.84 5.60 -4.72
N MET A 75 4.37 6.30 -5.73
CA MET A 75 3.57 7.27 -6.49
C MET A 75 2.34 6.61 -7.14
N LYS A 76 2.54 5.44 -7.78
CA LYS A 76 1.44 4.70 -8.43
C LYS A 76 0.36 4.26 -7.44
N VAL A 77 0.74 3.83 -6.24
CA VAL A 77 -0.26 3.45 -5.22
C VAL A 77 -0.95 4.68 -4.62
N SER A 78 -0.24 5.80 -4.47
CA SER A 78 -0.81 7.07 -4.00
C SER A 78 -1.92 7.56 -4.94
N ASP A 79 -1.67 7.58 -6.25
CA ASP A 79 -2.69 7.97 -7.25
C ASP A 79 -3.96 7.14 -7.12
N PHE A 80 -3.82 5.82 -6.90
CA PHE A 80 -4.94 4.92 -6.66
C PHE A 80 -5.68 5.26 -5.35
N LEU A 81 -4.95 5.52 -4.26
CA LEU A 81 -5.55 5.84 -2.96
C LEU A 81 -6.31 7.17 -2.96
N GLU A 82 -5.77 8.20 -3.62
CA GLU A 82 -6.40 9.53 -3.68
C GLU A 82 -7.76 9.51 -4.41
N GLN A 83 -7.86 8.68 -5.45
CA GLN A 83 -9.14 8.42 -6.14
C GLN A 83 -10.18 7.86 -5.16
N HIS A 84 -9.74 7.07 -4.19
CA HIS A 84 -10.54 6.46 -3.15
C HIS A 84 -10.67 7.28 -1.85
N GLY A 85 -10.04 8.45 -1.77
CA GLY A 85 -10.13 9.35 -0.60
C GLY A 85 -9.18 8.99 0.55
N TYR A 86 -8.13 8.22 0.29
CA TYR A 86 -7.15 7.80 1.26
C TYR A 86 -5.74 8.29 0.90
N TYR A 87 -4.81 8.23 1.86
CA TYR A 87 -3.38 8.36 1.63
C TYR A 87 -2.57 7.56 2.66
N ILE A 88 -1.32 7.24 2.34
CA ILE A 88 -0.31 6.76 3.29
C ILE A 88 0.74 7.85 3.48
N ASP A 89 1.31 7.94 4.69
CA ASP A 89 2.49 8.77 4.91
C ASP A 89 3.72 8.07 4.31
N SER A 90 4.20 8.56 3.17
CA SER A 90 5.35 7.99 2.45
C SER A 90 6.65 8.08 3.24
N ASN A 91 6.75 8.97 4.24
CA ASN A 91 7.92 9.05 5.11
C ASN A 91 8.02 7.85 6.06
N THR A 92 6.91 7.11 6.26
CA THR A 92 6.89 5.87 7.04
C THR A 92 7.40 4.67 6.25
N VAL A 93 7.72 4.83 4.96
CA VAL A 93 8.33 3.79 4.16
C VAL A 93 9.84 3.83 4.38
N GLU A 94 10.31 3.16 5.42
CA GLU A 94 11.74 2.98 5.65
C GLU A 94 12.31 1.97 4.64
N PHE A 95 12.70 2.48 3.46
CA PHE A 95 13.25 1.64 2.38
C PHE A 95 14.50 0.87 2.80
N GLY A 96 15.21 1.33 3.84
CA GLY A 96 16.44 0.74 4.36
C GLY A 96 16.26 -0.60 5.10
N GLU A 97 15.07 -0.91 5.63
CA GLU A 97 14.83 -2.19 6.33
C GLU A 97 14.62 -3.37 5.36
N ILE A 98 14.08 -3.10 4.16
CA ILE A 98 13.81 -4.13 3.15
C ILE A 98 15.06 -4.42 2.29
N ILE A 99 16.01 -3.48 2.26
CA ILE A 99 17.29 -3.67 1.57
C ILE A 99 18.26 -4.40 2.52
N GLY A 100 18.01 -5.70 2.70
CA GLY A 100 19.09 -6.64 2.93
C GLY A 100 19.91 -6.73 1.65
N PHE A 101 20.78 -5.74 1.38
CA PHE A 101 21.93 -6.02 0.53
C PHE A 101 22.63 -7.19 1.18
N GLY A 102 22.65 -8.33 0.48
CA GLY A 102 23.44 -9.47 0.88
C GLY A 102 24.82 -8.97 1.25
N LYS A 103 25.18 -9.14 2.51
CA LYS A 103 26.57 -9.37 2.85
C LYS A 103 26.94 -10.65 2.10
N GLU A 104 27.66 -10.49 1.01
CA GLU A 104 28.87 -11.25 0.61
C GLU A 104 29.34 -10.78 -0.77
#